data_AF-A0A3D4UZF3-F1
#
_entry.id   AF-A0A3D4UZF3-F1
#
_cell.length_a   1.000
_cell.length_b   1.000
_cell.length_c   1.000
_cell.angle_alpha   90.00
_cell.angle_beta   90.00
_cell.angle_gamma   90.00
#
_symmetry.space_group_name_H-M   'P 1'
#
loop_
_entity.id
_entity.type
_entity.pdbx_description
1 polymer ?
#
loop_
_entity_poly.entity_id
_entity_poly.type
_entity_poly.pdbx_seq_one_letter_code
_entity_poly.pdbx_strand_id
1 'polypeptide(L)'
;MKRKDNRRLVAARRRCYNRKETTLADVIEKHNKAYEGKFWNRHIQDFQEWEEQRKWYKRFQSFCNRMYLDYSDETSSPHATRLEQREYENEYESWLVKKFLNREQNGTS
;
A
#
# COMPACT_ATOMS: atom_id res chain seq x y z
N MET A 1 -23.56 -8.27 52.37
CA MET A 1 -23.26 -8.21 50.92
C MET A 1 -22.91 -6.77 50.51
N LYS A 2 -21.68 -6.27 50.74
CA LYS A 2 -21.29 -4.86 50.43
C LYS A 2 -19.83 -4.66 49.93
N ARG A 3 -19.02 -5.74 49.86
CA ARG A 3 -17.58 -5.65 49.56
C ARG A 3 -17.23 -5.58 48.06
N LYS A 4 -18.14 -6.02 47.16
CA LYS A 4 -17.87 -6.06 45.70
C LYS A 4 -17.98 -4.68 45.03
N ASP A 5 -18.92 -3.85 45.45
CA ASP A 5 -19.16 -2.53 44.83
C ASP A 5 -18.05 -1.53 45.15
N ASN A 6 -17.48 -1.62 46.35
CA ASN A 6 -16.38 -0.77 46.76
C ASN A 6 -15.09 -1.07 45.98
N ARG A 7 -14.83 -2.34 45.63
CA ARG A 7 -13.70 -2.71 44.76
C ARG A 7 -13.88 -2.20 43.33
N ARG A 8 -15.10 -2.24 42.79
CA ARG A 8 -15.40 -1.70 41.46
C ARG A 8 -15.23 -0.17 41.41
N LEU A 9 -15.73 0.54 42.42
CA LEU A 9 -15.55 1.99 42.57
C LEU A 9 -14.09 2.40 42.74
N VAL A 10 -13.31 1.69 43.54
CA VAL A 10 -11.87 1.93 43.71
C VAL A 10 -11.09 1.63 42.42
N ALA A 11 -11.44 0.57 41.70
CA ALA A 11 -10.84 0.25 40.41
C ALA A 11 -11.22 1.25 39.31
N ALA A 12 -12.43 1.80 39.34
CA ALA A 12 -12.87 2.86 38.44
C ALA A 12 -12.15 4.18 38.75
N ARG A 13 -12.05 4.56 40.03
CA ARG A 13 -11.29 5.74 40.46
C ARG A 13 -9.81 5.66 40.11
N ARG A 14 -9.16 4.50 40.30
CA ARG A 14 -7.78 4.26 39.84
C ARG A 14 -7.63 4.39 38.33
N ARG A 15 -8.62 3.94 37.54
CA ARG A 15 -8.60 4.09 36.08
C ARG A 15 -8.77 5.54 35.63
N CYS A 16 -9.61 6.33 36.30
CA CYS A 16 -9.75 7.76 36.02
C CYS A 16 -8.48 8.55 36.35
N TYR A 17 -7.88 8.32 37.52
CA TYR A 17 -6.66 9.04 37.93
C TYR A 17 -5.42 8.72 37.09
N ASN A 18 -5.37 7.52 36.49
CA ASN A 18 -4.26 7.11 35.62
C ASN A 18 -4.53 7.35 34.13
N ARG A 19 -5.63 8.03 33.77
CA ARG A 19 -5.91 8.39 32.39
C ARG A 19 -4.99 9.56 32.01
N LYS A 20 -3.77 9.25 31.59
CA LYS A 20 -2.86 10.23 30.99
C LYS A 20 -3.56 10.84 29.78
N GLU A 21 -3.66 12.17 29.75
CA GLU A 21 -4.08 12.87 28.54
C GLU A 21 -3.05 12.58 27.46
N THR A 22 -3.49 11.98 26.35
CA THR A 22 -2.63 11.77 25.18
C THR A 22 -2.25 13.13 24.65
N THR A 23 -0.95 13.44 24.75
CA THR A 23 -0.42 14.69 24.21
C THR A 23 -0.32 14.59 22.69
N LEU A 24 -0.23 15.75 22.04
CA LEU A 24 0.05 15.79 20.60
C LEU A 24 1.36 15.07 20.26
N ALA A 25 2.36 15.12 21.15
CA ALA A 25 3.62 14.40 21.00
C ALA A 25 3.42 12.88 20.99
N ASP A 26 2.58 12.34 21.88
CA ASP A 26 2.28 10.89 21.90
C ASP A 26 1.59 10.43 20.61
N VAL A 27 0.72 11.27 20.06
CA VAL A 27 0.03 11.00 18.78
C VAL A 27 1.03 11.02 17.63
N ILE A 28 1.91 12.02 17.58
CA ILE A 28 2.98 12.13 16.57
C ILE A 28 3.96 10.96 16.67
N GLU A 29 4.39 10.59 17.87
CA GLU A 29 5.32 9.48 18.09
C GLU A 29 4.71 8.15 17.64
N LYS A 30 3.44 7.91 18.02
CA LYS A 30 2.70 6.73 17.57
C LYS A 30 2.55 6.68 16.05
N HIS A 31 2.28 7.82 15.43
CA HIS A 31 2.16 7.93 13.98
C HIS A 31 3.51 7.66 13.30
N ASN A 32 4.59 8.29 13.76
CA ASN A 32 5.94 8.09 13.21
C ASN A 32 6.38 6.63 13.32
N LYS A 33 6.14 5.96 14.46
CA LYS A 33 6.42 4.52 14.61
C LYS A 33 5.62 3.65 13.65
N ALA A 34 4.39 4.02 13.30
CA ALA A 34 3.57 3.23 12.39
C ALA A 34 4.10 3.17 10.95
N TYR A 35 4.87 4.20 10.54
CA TYR A 35 5.46 4.35 9.21
C TYR A 35 6.98 4.31 9.20
N GLU A 36 7.62 4.03 10.34
CA GLU A 36 9.07 3.89 10.43
C GLU A 36 9.54 2.74 9.50
N GLY A 37 10.41 3.07 8.54
CA GLY A 37 10.88 2.12 7.53
C GLY A 37 9.91 1.83 6.37
N LYS A 38 8.74 2.50 6.33
CA LYS A 38 7.77 2.40 5.23
C LYS A 38 7.82 3.62 4.32
N PHE A 39 7.61 3.37 3.03
CA PHE A 39 7.69 4.36 1.97
C PHE A 39 6.37 4.42 1.22
N TRP A 40 5.99 5.63 0.79
CA TRP A 40 4.79 5.83 0.00
C TRP A 40 4.99 5.30 -1.42
N ASN A 41 4.16 4.32 -1.82
CA ASN A 41 4.12 3.82 -3.19
C ASN A 41 3.00 4.53 -3.96
N ARG A 42 3.39 5.39 -4.92
CA ARG A 42 2.45 6.17 -5.73
C ARG A 42 1.46 5.31 -6.53
N HIS A 43 1.87 4.12 -6.99
CA HIS A 43 1.03 3.29 -7.85
C HIS A 43 -0.08 2.57 -7.07
N ILE A 44 0.18 2.20 -5.81
CA ILE A 44 -0.77 1.49 -4.94
C ILE A 44 -1.52 2.47 -4.02
N GLN A 45 -0.99 3.69 -3.86
CA GLN A 45 -1.48 4.70 -2.92
C GLN A 45 -1.48 4.17 -1.47
N ASP A 46 -0.41 3.46 -1.10
CA ASP A 46 -0.24 2.92 0.25
C ASP A 46 1.23 2.92 0.68
N PHE A 47 1.47 2.80 1.98
CA PHE A 47 2.79 2.70 2.59
C PHE A 47 3.26 1.25 2.62
N GLN A 48 4.43 0.98 2.06
CA GLN A 48 5.03 -0.35 2.02
C GLN A 48 6.45 -0.33 2.57
N GLU A 49 6.89 -1.44 3.13
CA GLU A 49 8.30 -1.61 3.44
C GLU A 49 9.14 -1.68 2.15
N TRP A 50 10.40 -1.26 2.22
CA TRP A 50 11.28 -1.21 1.05
C TRP A 50 11.39 -2.57 0.33
N GLU A 51 11.46 -3.67 1.07
CA GLU A 51 11.53 -5.00 0.47
C GLU A 51 10.25 -5.39 -0.28
N GLU A 52 9.09 -5.07 0.29
CA GLU A 52 7.79 -5.32 -0.33
C GLU A 52 7.64 -4.48 -1.61
N GLN A 53 8.03 -3.20 -1.54
CA GLN A 53 8.02 -2.30 -2.68
C GLN A 53 8.92 -2.83 -3.80
N ARG A 54 10.14 -3.31 -3.49
CA ARG A 54 11.04 -3.91 -4.49
C ARG A 54 10.47 -5.16 -5.12
N LYS A 55 9.86 -6.05 -4.32
CA LYS A 55 9.21 -7.27 -4.82
C LYS A 55 8.03 -6.91 -5.72
N TRP A 56 7.20 -5.97 -5.30
CA TRP A 56 6.08 -5.47 -6.08
C TRP A 56 6.55 -4.88 -7.43
N TYR A 57 7.55 -4.00 -7.41
CA TYR A 57 8.07 -3.34 -8.60
C TYR A 57 8.64 -4.34 -9.61
N LYS A 58 9.39 -5.36 -9.16
CA LYS A 58 9.90 -6.42 -10.04
C LYS A 58 8.77 -7.17 -10.77
N ARG A 59 7.71 -7.52 -10.06
CA ARG A 59 6.55 -8.21 -10.65
C ARG A 59 5.78 -7.30 -11.61
N PHE A 60 5.59 -6.04 -11.21
CA PHE A 60 4.94 -5.04 -12.05
C PHE A 60 5.72 -4.79 -13.34
N GLN A 61 7.04 -4.64 -13.27
CA GLN A 61 7.88 -4.48 -14.46
C GLN A 61 7.83 -5.71 -15.38
N SER A 62 7.86 -6.91 -14.80
CA SER A 62 7.68 -8.15 -15.58
C SER A 62 6.31 -8.20 -16.28
N PHE A 63 5.25 -7.72 -15.62
CA PHE A 63 3.92 -7.60 -16.21
C PHE A 63 3.89 -6.56 -17.35
N CYS A 64 4.45 -5.37 -17.15
CA CYS A 64 4.53 -4.33 -18.18
C CYS A 64 5.29 -4.82 -19.42
N ASN A 65 6.44 -5.47 -19.23
CA ASN A 65 7.21 -6.08 -20.31
C ASN A 65 6.35 -7.06 -21.11
N ARG A 66 5.58 -7.92 -20.44
CA ARG A 66 4.73 -8.90 -21.11
C ARG A 66 3.61 -8.22 -21.92
N MET A 67 2.95 -7.23 -21.33
CA MET A 67 1.91 -6.46 -22.01
C MET A 67 2.43 -5.68 -23.23
N TYR A 68 3.64 -5.14 -23.12
CA TYR A 68 4.28 -4.45 -24.24
C TYR A 68 4.64 -5.41 -25.38
N LEU A 69 5.06 -6.64 -25.08
CA LEU A 69 5.29 -7.66 -26.11
C LEU A 69 3.99 -8.00 -26.85
N ASP A 70 2.88 -8.18 -26.14
CA ASP A 70 1.59 -8.45 -26.76
C ASP A 70 1.15 -7.25 -27.66
N TYR A 71 1.30 -6.02 -27.18
CA TYR A 71 1.07 -4.80 -27.98
C TYR A 71 1.97 -4.73 -29.22
N SER A 72 3.25 -5.08 -29.06
CA SER A 72 4.20 -5.12 -30.17
C SER A 72 3.71 -6.13 -31.20
N ASP A 73 3.47 -7.38 -30.83
CA ASP A 73 3.04 -8.42 -31.77
C ASP A 73 1.77 -8.02 -32.55
N GLU A 74 0.78 -7.42 -31.89
CA GLU A 74 -0.46 -6.92 -32.51
C GLU A 74 -0.24 -5.73 -33.47
N THR A 75 0.78 -4.91 -33.23
CA THR A 75 1.11 -3.73 -34.04
C THR A 75 2.21 -4.00 -35.07
N SER A 76 2.52 -5.26 -35.36
CA SER A 76 3.61 -5.70 -36.25
C SER A 76 3.43 -5.45 -37.74
N SER A 77 2.50 -4.58 -38.11
CA SER A 77 2.24 -4.24 -39.50
C SER A 77 3.43 -3.52 -40.13
N PRO A 78 3.83 -3.87 -41.37
CA PRO A 78 4.85 -3.13 -42.10
C PRO A 78 4.50 -1.65 -42.15
N HIS A 79 5.47 -0.79 -41.78
CA HIS A 79 5.35 0.67 -41.74
C HIS A 79 4.48 1.28 -40.62
N ALA A 80 4.02 0.50 -39.64
CA ALA A 80 3.34 1.06 -38.48
C ALA A 80 4.31 1.83 -37.58
N THR A 81 3.95 3.05 -37.17
CA THR A 81 4.65 3.78 -36.11
C THR A 81 4.29 3.12 -34.78
N ARG A 82 5.31 2.66 -34.05
CA ARG A 82 5.16 2.00 -32.76
C ARG A 82 5.71 2.88 -31.65
N LEU A 83 5.06 2.83 -30.50
CA LEU A 83 5.60 3.41 -29.29
C LEU A 83 6.79 2.58 -28.84
N GLU A 84 7.86 3.25 -28.41
CA GLU A 84 8.92 2.60 -27.66
C GLU A 84 8.38 2.14 -26.30
N GLN A 85 9.01 1.12 -25.71
CA GLN A 85 8.53 0.52 -24.47
C GLN A 85 8.25 1.56 -23.37
N ARG A 86 9.16 2.52 -23.21
CA ARG A 86 9.03 3.58 -22.21
C ARG A 86 7.87 4.53 -22.49
N GLU A 87 7.60 4.81 -23.75
CA GLU A 87 6.48 5.66 -24.17
C GLU A 87 5.16 4.94 -23.92
N TYR A 88 5.09 3.65 -24.25
CA TYR A 88 3.95 2.79 -23.94
C TYR A 88 3.68 2.74 -22.43
N GLU A 89 4.71 2.54 -21.60
CA GLU A 89 4.57 2.50 -20.15
C GLU A 89 4.07 3.83 -19.57
N ASN A 90 4.53 4.96 -20.09
CA ASN A 90 4.07 6.28 -19.66
C ASN A 90 2.63 6.57 -20.09
N GLU A 91 2.30 6.29 -21.36
CA GLU A 91 0.96 6.54 -21.92
C GLU A 91 -0.10 5.71 -21.22
N TYR A 92 0.21 4.44 -20.94
CA TYR A 92 -0.73 3.47 -20.36
C TYR A 92 -0.51 3.21 -18.86
N GLU A 93 0.29 4.03 -18.16
CA GLU A 93 0.69 3.80 -16.76
C GLU A 93 -0.52 3.47 -15.86
N SER A 94 -1.53 4.34 -15.87
CA SER A 94 -2.72 4.17 -15.03
C SER A 94 -3.51 2.90 -15.35
N TRP A 95 -3.57 2.53 -16.63
CA TRP A 95 -4.24 1.32 -17.07
C TRP A 95 -3.45 0.06 -16.69
N LEU A 96 -2.12 0.08 -16.87
CA LEU A 96 -1.22 -1.01 -16.51
C LEU A 96 -1.30 -1.30 -15.00
N VAL A 97 -1.24 -0.26 -14.17
CA VAL A 97 -1.38 -0.38 -12.71
C VAL A 97 -2.71 -1.01 -12.34
N LYS A 98 -3.83 -0.49 -12.87
CA LYS A 98 -5.17 -1.01 -12.58
C LYS A 98 -5.32 -2.48 -13.00
N LYS A 99 -4.83 -2.83 -14.19
CA LYS A 99 -4.90 -4.19 -14.72
C LYS A 99 -4.03 -5.17 -13.91
N PHE A 100 -2.84 -4.73 -13.49
CA PHE A 100 -1.97 -5.50 -12.62
C PHE A 100 -2.62 -5.78 -11.25
N LEU A 101 -3.18 -4.76 -10.61
CA LEU A 101 -3.87 -4.91 -9.32
C LEU A 101 -5.07 -5.86 -9.41
N ASN A 102 -5.89 -5.74 -10.48
CA ASN A 102 -7.00 -6.66 -10.71
C ASN A 102 -6.53 -8.11 -10.88
N ARG A 103 -5.41 -8.32 -11.59
CA ARG A 103 -4.84 -9.67 -11.77
C ARG A 103 -4.36 -10.27 -10.45
N GLU A 104 -3.71 -9.48 -9.61
CA GLU A 104 -3.24 -9.91 -8.29
C GLU A 104 -4.40 -10.28 -7.36
N GLN A 105 -5.48 -9.50 -7.37
CA GLN A 105 -6.70 -9.80 -6.60
C GLN A 105 -7.43 -11.06 -7.11
N ASN A 106 -7.46 -11.27 -8.42
CA ASN A 106 -8.14 -12.43 -9.01
C ASN A 106 -7.29 -13.71 -8.99
N GLY A 107 -5.96 -13.61 -8.87
CA GLY A 107 -5.05 -14.75 -8.77
C GLY A 107 -4.99 -15.41 -7.38
N THR A 108 -5.78 -14.91 -6.43
CA THR A 108 -5.88 -15.42 -5.04
C THR A 108 -7.22 -16.08 -4.73
N SER A 109 -8.05 -16.40 -5.75
CA SER A 109 -9.29 -17.18 -5.61
C SER A 109 -9.11 -18.63 -6.03
#